data_AF-A0A7W0T7E5-F1
#
_entry.id   AF-A0A7W0T7E5-F1
#
_cell.length_a   1.000
_cell.length_b   1.000
_cell.length_c   1.000
_cell.angle_alpha   90.00
_cell.angle_beta   90.00
_cell.angle_gamma   90.00
#
_symmetry.space_group_name_H-M   'P 1'
#
loop_
_entity.id
_entity.type
_entity.pdbx_description
1 polymer ?
#
loop_
_entity_poly.entity_id
_entity_poly.type
_entity_poly.pdbx_seq_one_letter_code
_entity_poly.pdbx_strand_id
1 'polypeptide(L)'
;RFAANVLVLPAGVQLGRLDEDNAARVVSRALEGRIELDHYRGRTCYEPRVQAAEHAIRRGLGLDTVDDLRLLAMDGSVVRFRGRNGVEHAATVDEIDGPLVPASCGAEPERQEALVARLVAEPGSATSGAGARYR
;
A
#
# COMPACT_ATOMS: atom_id res chain seq x y z
N ARG A 1 10.48 11.19 -19.54
CA ARG A 1 9.72 12.09 -18.62
C ARG A 1 9.97 11.62 -17.19
N PHE A 2 10.33 12.52 -16.28
CA PHE A 2 10.48 12.19 -14.86
C PHE A 2 9.11 12.29 -14.20
N ALA A 3 8.73 11.28 -13.42
CA ALA A 3 7.52 11.35 -12.61
C ALA A 3 7.89 11.83 -11.19
N ALA A 4 7.13 12.77 -10.66
CA ALA A 4 7.38 13.34 -9.34
C ALA A 4 6.89 12.40 -8.22
N ASN A 5 7.50 12.56 -7.04
CA ASN A 5 7.04 11.98 -5.78
C ASN A 5 6.71 13.12 -4.80
N VAL A 6 5.71 12.89 -3.95
CA VAL A 6 5.25 13.82 -2.92
C VAL A 6 5.25 13.11 -1.58
N LEU A 7 5.79 13.76 -0.55
CA LEU A 7 5.71 13.33 0.84
C LEU A 7 4.73 14.25 1.59
N VAL A 8 3.70 13.66 2.21
CA VAL A 8 2.68 14.39 2.96
C VAL A 8 2.97 14.25 4.45
N LEU A 9 3.32 15.36 5.10
CA LEU A 9 3.55 15.45 6.54
C LEU A 9 2.36 16.13 7.23
N PRO A 10 2.05 15.78 8.49
CA PRO A 10 2.75 14.84 9.37
C PRO A 10 2.37 13.36 9.15
N ALA A 11 1.44 13.06 8.22
CA ALA A 11 0.90 11.72 8.00
C ALA A 11 1.94 10.67 7.57
N GLY A 12 3.08 11.10 7.02
CA GLY A 12 4.13 10.23 6.50
C GLY A 12 3.73 9.48 5.23
N VAL A 13 2.75 9.98 4.47
CA VAL A 13 2.25 9.33 3.25
C VAL A 13 3.14 9.67 2.07
N GLN A 14 3.64 8.64 1.38
CA GLN A 14 4.40 8.78 0.14
C GLN A 14 3.46 8.57 -1.06
N LEU A 15 3.43 9.55 -1.97
CA LEU A 15 2.74 9.47 -3.24
C LEU A 15 3.75 9.54 -4.38
N GLY A 16 3.51 8.82 -5.47
CA GLY A 16 4.43 8.80 -6.59
C GLY A 16 3.74 8.62 -7.93
N ARG A 17 4.55 8.67 -9.00
CA ARG A 17 4.07 8.63 -10.39
C ARG A 17 3.22 9.86 -10.76
N LEU A 18 3.57 11.03 -10.21
CA LEU A 18 2.87 12.27 -10.52
C LEU A 18 3.43 12.90 -11.80
N ASP A 19 2.53 13.42 -12.62
CA ASP A 19 2.83 14.21 -13.83
C ASP A 19 1.91 15.43 -13.91
N GLU A 20 2.04 16.21 -14.98
CA GLU A 20 1.27 17.45 -15.19
C GLU A 20 -0.25 17.23 -15.20
N ASP A 21 -0.72 16.06 -15.63
CA ASP A 21 -2.14 15.75 -15.75
C ASP A 21 -2.78 15.43 -14.39
N ASN A 22 -2.02 14.79 -13.49
CA ASN A 22 -2.58 14.28 -12.23
C ASN A 22 -2.14 15.02 -10.96
N ALA A 23 -1.04 15.76 -11.00
CA ALA A 23 -0.41 16.31 -9.79
C ALA A 23 -1.35 17.21 -8.97
N ALA A 24 -2.07 18.14 -9.62
CA ALA A 24 -2.95 19.09 -8.93
C ALA A 24 -4.08 18.37 -8.16
N ARG A 25 -4.68 17.35 -8.77
CA ARG A 25 -5.74 16.54 -8.18
C ARG A 25 -5.23 15.73 -6.99
N VAL A 26 -4.09 15.07 -7.15
CA VAL A 26 -3.47 14.24 -6.09
C VAL A 26 -3.08 15.09 -4.88
N VAL A 27 -2.45 16.24 -5.12
CA VAL A 27 -2.06 17.16 -4.04
C VAL A 27 -3.28 17.76 -3.34
N SER A 28 -4.32 18.16 -4.08
CA SER A 28 -5.56 18.69 -3.47
C SER A 28 -6.20 17.67 -2.54
N ARG A 29 -6.32 16.41 -2.97
CA ARG A 29 -6.83 15.32 -2.11
C ARG A 29 -5.95 15.07 -0.89
N ALA A 30 -4.63 15.15 -1.05
CA ALA A 30 -3.71 15.03 0.08
C ALA A 30 -3.91 16.14 1.13
N LEU A 31 -4.16 17.37 0.70
CA LEU A 31 -4.47 18.49 1.61
C LEU A 31 -5.80 18.30 2.36
N GLU A 32 -6.74 17.55 1.78
CA GLU A 32 -8.00 17.13 2.43
C GLU A 32 -7.82 15.91 3.36
N GLY A 33 -6.60 15.42 3.56
CA GLY A 33 -6.34 14.20 4.33
C GLY A 33 -6.76 12.91 3.62
N ARG A 34 -6.93 12.96 2.29
CA ARG A 34 -7.24 11.81 1.45
C ARG A 34 -6.01 11.29 0.70
N ILE A 35 -6.03 10.01 0.38
CA ILE A 35 -4.97 9.27 -0.29
C ILE A 35 -5.50 8.84 -1.66
N GLU A 36 -4.81 9.24 -2.71
CA GLU A 36 -5.09 8.69 -4.04
C GLU A 36 -4.40 7.32 -4.17
N LEU A 37 -5.17 6.24 -3.96
CA LEU A 37 -4.62 4.89 -3.78
C LEU A 37 -3.81 4.38 -4.98
N ASP A 38 -4.05 4.88 -6.19
CA ASP A 38 -3.26 4.52 -7.39
C ASP A 38 -1.87 5.15 -7.43
N HIS A 39 -1.68 6.21 -6.66
CA HIS A 39 -0.39 6.88 -6.48
C HIS A 39 0.24 6.55 -5.12
N TYR A 40 -0.45 5.78 -4.26
CA TYR A 40 0.02 5.45 -2.92
C TYR A 40 1.23 4.51 -2.94
N ARG A 41 2.32 4.96 -2.31
CA ARG A 41 3.59 4.22 -2.19
C ARG A 41 3.86 3.73 -0.77
N GLY A 42 2.91 3.89 0.14
CA GLY A 42 3.05 3.49 1.54
C GLY A 42 3.29 4.66 2.49
N ARG A 43 3.47 4.32 3.77
CA ARG A 43 3.81 5.24 4.85
C ARG A 43 5.28 5.08 5.23
N THR A 44 6.00 6.19 5.37
CA THR A 44 7.43 6.20 5.68
C THR A 44 7.76 5.67 7.08
N CYS A 45 6.78 5.66 7.99
CA CYS A 45 6.93 5.13 9.34
C CYS A 45 6.71 3.62 9.44
N TYR A 46 6.30 2.95 8.36
CA TYR A 46 6.00 1.53 8.35
C TYR A 46 7.09 0.73 7.64
N GLU A 47 7.39 -0.44 8.17
CA GLU A 47 8.27 -1.40 7.50
C GLU A 47 7.54 -2.07 6.30
N PRO A 48 8.28 -2.66 5.34
CA PRO A 48 7.70 -3.06 4.05
C PRO A 48 6.49 -4.00 4.13
N ARG A 49 6.48 -4.95 5.08
CA ARG A 49 5.35 -5.89 5.21
C ARG A 49 4.11 -5.17 5.71
N VAL A 50 4.26 -4.29 6.70
CA VAL A 50 3.18 -3.41 7.15
C VAL A 50 2.64 -2.54 6.02
N GLN A 51 3.49 -1.96 5.17
CA GLN A 51 3.05 -1.16 4.02
C GLN A 51 2.26 -2.00 2.99
N ALA A 52 2.74 -3.21 2.69
CA ALA A 52 2.05 -4.13 1.78
C ALA A 52 0.67 -4.51 2.31
N ALA A 53 0.57 -4.84 3.60
CA ALA A 53 -0.70 -5.13 4.27
C ALA A 53 -1.67 -3.95 4.23
N GLU A 54 -1.20 -2.74 4.60
CA GLU A 54 -2.02 -1.53 4.57
C GLU A 54 -2.55 -1.26 3.16
N HIS A 55 -1.70 -1.40 2.14
CA HIS A 55 -2.08 -1.21 0.75
C HIS A 55 -3.18 -2.20 0.32
N ALA A 56 -3.06 -3.48 0.67
CA ALA A 56 -4.06 -4.50 0.38
C ALA A 56 -5.40 -4.19 1.06
N ILE A 57 -5.40 -3.79 2.33
CA ILE A 57 -6.62 -3.45 3.08
C ILE A 57 -7.28 -2.20 2.49
N ARG A 58 -6.52 -1.12 2.27
CA ARG A 58 -7.06 0.14 1.72
C ARG A 58 -7.71 -0.07 0.36
N ARG A 59 -7.07 -0.83 -0.53
CA ARG A 59 -7.63 -1.13 -1.85
C ARG A 59 -8.81 -2.09 -1.80
N GLY A 60 -8.75 -3.13 -0.98
CA GLY A 60 -9.85 -4.09 -0.83
C GLY A 60 -11.12 -3.46 -0.26
N LEU A 61 -10.98 -2.43 0.58
CA LEU A 61 -12.09 -1.79 1.28
C LEU A 61 -12.41 -0.36 0.81
N GLY A 62 -11.65 0.19 -0.15
CA GLY A 62 -11.82 1.57 -0.63
C GLY A 62 -11.50 2.64 0.42
N LEU A 63 -10.59 2.38 1.36
CA LEU A 63 -10.24 3.29 2.46
C LEU A 63 -9.21 4.32 2.02
N ASP A 64 -9.69 5.52 1.71
CA ASP A 64 -8.92 6.57 1.08
C ASP A 64 -8.63 7.76 1.99
N THR A 65 -8.86 7.69 3.30
CA THR A 65 -8.44 8.74 4.23
C THR A 65 -7.25 8.30 5.07
N VAL A 66 -6.40 9.25 5.46
CA VAL A 66 -5.18 8.99 6.23
C VAL A 66 -5.50 8.20 7.51
N ASP A 67 -6.53 8.58 8.24
CA ASP A 67 -6.87 8.02 9.57
C ASP A 67 -7.78 6.79 9.52
N ASP A 68 -8.09 6.24 8.35
CA ASP A 68 -8.96 5.05 8.25
C ASP A 68 -8.35 3.82 8.90
N LEU A 69 -7.03 3.72 8.93
CA LEU A 69 -6.30 2.57 9.48
C LEU A 69 -5.23 3.03 10.46
N ARG A 70 -5.22 2.39 11.62
CA ARG A 70 -4.15 2.49 12.61
C ARG A 70 -3.55 1.12 12.84
N LEU A 71 -2.24 0.96 12.65
CA LEU A 71 -1.52 -0.28 12.96
C LEU A 71 -1.78 -0.73 14.41
N LEU A 72 -2.13 -2.00 14.59
CA LEU A 72 -2.28 -2.64 15.89
C LEU A 72 -1.10 -3.55 16.21
N ALA A 73 -0.84 -4.52 15.33
CA ALA A 73 0.16 -5.56 15.55
C ALA A 73 0.59 -6.21 14.23
N MET A 74 1.76 -6.85 14.28
CA MET A 74 2.25 -7.75 13.24
C MET A 74 2.73 -9.03 13.92
N ASP A 75 2.11 -10.16 13.57
CA ASP A 75 2.43 -11.49 14.11
C ASP A 75 2.77 -12.44 12.94
N GLY A 76 4.06 -12.71 12.75
CA GLY A 76 4.52 -13.50 11.60
C GLY A 76 4.13 -12.84 10.28
N SER A 77 3.35 -13.53 9.45
CA SER A 77 2.87 -13.00 8.17
C SER A 77 1.57 -12.19 8.28
N VAL A 78 0.94 -12.09 9.45
CA VAL A 78 -0.34 -11.40 9.61
C VAL A 78 -0.13 -10.01 10.19
N VAL A 79 -0.61 -8.98 9.49
CA VAL A 79 -0.62 -7.59 9.98
C VAL A 79 -2.05 -7.16 10.24
N ARG A 80 -2.30 -6.56 11.42
CA ARG A 80 -3.61 -6.07 11.83
C ARG A 80 -3.66 -4.56 11.98
N PHE A 81 -4.75 -3.97 11.53
CA PHE A 81 -5.08 -2.55 11.67
C PHE A 81 -6.44 -2.39 12.31
N ARG A 82 -6.61 -1.31 13.07
CA ARG A 82 -7.92 -0.86 13.55
C ARG A 82 -8.47 0.17 12.58
N GLY A 83 -9.69 -0.08 12.10
CA GLY A 83 -10.52 0.83 11.33
C GLY A 83 -11.01 2.00 12.17
N ARG A 84 -11.35 3.12 11.52
CA ARG A 84 -11.97 4.29 12.17
C ARG A 84 -13.27 3.96 12.91
N ASN A 85 -14.02 2.96 12.41
CA ASN A 85 -15.24 2.43 13.02
C ASN A 85 -14.98 1.46 14.19
N GLY A 86 -13.73 1.19 14.54
CA GLY A 86 -13.33 0.24 15.58
C GLY A 86 -13.22 -1.21 15.12
N VAL A 87 -13.59 -1.53 13.87
CA VAL A 87 -13.45 -2.88 13.30
C VAL A 87 -11.97 -3.17 13.04
N GLU A 88 -11.53 -4.39 13.34
CA GLU A 88 -10.17 -4.82 12.99
C GLU A 88 -10.13 -5.36 11.56
N HIS A 89 -9.06 -5.03 10.85
CA HIS A 89 -8.78 -5.54 9.51
C HIS A 89 -7.42 -6.23 9.53
N ALA A 90 -7.31 -7.36 8.84
CA ALA A 90 -6.08 -8.11 8.76
C ALA A 90 -5.68 -8.39 7.31
N ALA A 91 -4.38 -8.47 7.06
CA ALA A 91 -3.85 -8.99 5.81
C ALA A 91 -2.71 -9.98 6.08
N THR A 92 -2.63 -11.03 5.26
CA THR A 92 -1.47 -11.93 5.22
C THR A 92 -0.45 -11.38 4.22
N VAL A 93 0.83 -11.40 4.55
CA VAL A 93 1.94 -10.93 3.73
C VAL A 93 2.94 -12.05 3.52
N ASP A 94 3.06 -12.49 2.27
CA ASP A 94 4.03 -13.50 1.83
C ASP A 94 5.21 -12.82 1.13
N GLU A 95 6.42 -13.30 1.38
CA GLU A 95 7.58 -13.00 0.52
C GLU A 95 7.64 -14.00 -0.61
N ILE A 96 7.79 -13.49 -1.83
CA ILE A 96 7.97 -14.30 -3.03
C ILE A 96 9.22 -13.84 -3.75
N ASP A 97 9.83 -14.77 -4.47
CA ASP A 97 10.87 -14.46 -5.43
C ASP A 97 10.30 -13.62 -6.58
N GLY A 98 10.75 -12.38 -6.69
CA GLY A 98 10.47 -11.50 -7.81
C GLY A 98 11.39 -11.77 -9.01
N PRO A 99 11.18 -11.04 -10.12
CA PRO A 99 11.98 -11.20 -11.33
C PRO A 99 13.44 -10.80 -11.08
N LEU A 100 14.35 -11.37 -11.88
CA LEU A 100 15.74 -10.91 -11.95
C LEU A 100 15.76 -9.55 -12.63
N VAL A 101 16.09 -8.50 -11.90
CA VAL A 101 16.19 -7.15 -12.44
C VAL A 101 17.46 -6.47 -11.92
N PRO A 102 18.13 -5.65 -12.74
CA PRO A 102 19.23 -4.82 -12.26
C PRO A 102 18.78 -3.97 -11.07
N ALA A 103 19.55 -3.98 -9.98
CA ALA A 103 19.25 -3.14 -8.82
C ALA A 103 19.29 -1.63 -9.16
N SER A 104 20.01 -1.25 -10.22
CA SER A 104 20.04 0.08 -10.83
C SER A 104 20.51 0.00 -12.28
N CYS A 105 20.43 1.10 -13.05
CA CYS A 105 20.90 1.14 -14.43
C CYS A 105 22.38 0.73 -14.53
N GLY A 106 22.66 -0.40 -15.21
CA GLY A 106 24.01 -0.92 -15.43
C GLY A 106 24.50 -1.96 -14.41
N ALA A 107 23.71 -2.27 -13.38
CA ALA A 107 24.01 -3.35 -12.44
C ALA A 107 23.67 -4.73 -13.04
N GLU A 108 24.32 -5.79 -12.55
CA GLU A 108 23.91 -7.15 -12.89
C GLU A 108 22.49 -7.44 -12.35
N PRO A 109 21.67 -8.22 -13.08
CA PRO A 109 20.33 -8.56 -12.61
C PRO A 109 20.39 -9.42 -11.33
N GLU A 110 19.76 -8.91 -10.27
CA GLU A 110 19.63 -9.61 -9.00
C GLU A 110 18.17 -9.98 -8.74
N ARG A 111 17.96 -11.01 -7.92
CA ARG A 111 16.62 -11.44 -7.54
C ARG A 111 16.04 -10.44 -6.56
N GLN A 112 14.97 -9.76 -6.96
CA GLN A 112 14.26 -8.87 -6.04
C GLN A 112 13.27 -9.68 -5.21
N GLU A 113 13.34 -9.55 -3.89
CA GLU A 113 12.28 -10.03 -3.01
C GLU A 113 11.03 -9.17 -3.20
N ALA A 114 9.89 -9.80 -3.45
CA ALA A 114 8.61 -9.13 -3.61
C ALA A 114 7.64 -9.55 -2.52
N LEU A 115 6.82 -8.60 -2.06
CA LEU A 115 5.80 -8.83 -1.04
C LEU A 115 4.42 -8.94 -1.68
N VAL A 116 3.70 -10.02 -1.35
CA VAL A 116 2.31 -10.21 -1.76
C VAL A 116 1.44 -10.17 -0.52
N ALA A 117 0.63 -9.12 -0.41
CA ALA A 117 -0.36 -8.98 0.65
C ALA A 117 -1.76 -9.33 0.17
N ARG A 118 -2.53 -10.03 1.01
CA ARG A 118 -3.94 -10.35 0.76
C ARG A 118 -4.79 -9.96 1.96
N LEU A 119 -5.85 -9.20 1.73
CA LEU A 119 -6.87 -8.92 2.74
C LEU A 119 -7.46 -10.25 3.22
N VAL A 120 -7.48 -10.45 4.53
CA VAL A 120 -8.17 -11.58 5.15
C VAL A 120 -9.66 -11.26 5.13
N ALA A 121 -10.44 -12.10 4.47
CA ALA A 121 -11.90 -11.98 4.54
C ALA A 121 -12.35 -12.24 5.99
N GLU A 122 -13.25 -11.41 6.50
CA GLU A 122 -13.96 -11.69 7.74
C GLU A 122 -14.53 -13.12 7.67
N PRO A 123 -14.37 -13.96 8.70
CA PRO A 123 -15.04 -15.26 8.75
C PRO A 123 -16.55 -15.03 8.74
N GLY A 124 -17.16 -15.09 7.55
CA GLY A 124 -18.58 -14.81 7.32
C GLY A 124 -18.90 -13.97 6.08
N SER A 125 -17.93 -13.32 5.42
CA SER A 125 -18.19 -12.59 4.17
C SER A 125 -17.65 -13.37 2.96
N ALA A 126 -18.45 -14.29 2.46
CA ALA A 126 -18.23 -14.85 1.13
C ALA A 126 -18.43 -13.73 0.10
N THR A 127 -17.33 -13.15 -0.38
CA THR A 127 -17.36 -12.42 -1.65
C THR A 127 -16.35 -13.05 -2.59
N SER A 128 -16.88 -13.70 -3.61
CA SER A 128 -16.12 -14.37 -4.64
C SER A 128 -15.45 -13.34 -5.56
N GLY A 129 -14.20 -13.60 -5.95
CA GLY A 129 -13.74 -13.29 -7.30
C GLY A 129 -12.62 -12.25 -7.44
N ALA A 130 -11.69 -12.62 -8.32
CA ALA A 130 -10.65 -11.81 -8.96
C ALA A 130 -9.36 -11.55 -8.14
N GLY A 131 -8.51 -12.58 -8.10
CA GLY A 131 -7.08 -12.38 -7.83
C GLY A 131 -6.45 -11.50 -8.90
N ALA A 132 -6.07 -10.29 -8.53
CA ALA A 132 -5.26 -9.41 -9.36
C ALA A 132 -3.78 -9.83 -9.24
N ARG A 133 -3.22 -10.38 -10.32
CA ARG A 133 -1.77 -10.54 -10.48
C ARG A 133 -1.19 -9.16 -10.80
N TYR A 134 -0.37 -8.61 -9.91
CA TYR A 134 0.42 -7.41 -10.19
C TYR A 134 1.69 -7.83 -10.96
N ARG A 135 1.96 -7.16 -12.09
CA ARG A 135 3.25 -7.14 -12.77
C ARG A 135 4.13 -6.05 -12.18
#